data_AF-A0A951MII8-F1
#
_entry.id   AF-A0A951MII8-F1
#
_cell.length_a   1.000
_cell.length_b   1.000
_cell.length_c   1.000
_cell.angle_alpha   90.00
_cell.angle_beta   90.00
_cell.angle_gamma   90.00
#
_symmetry.space_group_name_H-M   'P 1'
#
loop_
_entity.id
_entity.type
_entity.pdbx_description
1 polymer ?
#
loop_
_entity_poly.entity_id
_entity_poly.type
_entity_poly.pdbx_seq_one_letter_code
_entity_poly.pdbx_strand_id
1 'polypeptide(L)'
;MARHNRDGQGADQRGYEYGVSYQPDWLRLVKVTRSLETGRQSTKTLFKNPADRREAEPGERVRTRVTCPDQGLDFEVAVTDPNHRVTRVRVAYAVTNEDGEPEEVEFTLENELPPAS
;
A
#
# COMPACT_ATOMS: atom_id res chain seq x y z
N MET A 1 -9.85 20.21 -4.73
CA MET A 1 -10.32 19.46 -3.53
C MET A 1 -9.78 18.06 -3.63
N ALA A 2 -9.19 17.53 -2.55
CA ALA A 2 -8.77 16.13 -2.51
C ALA A 2 -10.00 15.23 -2.71
N ARG A 3 -9.86 14.18 -3.53
CA ARG A 3 -10.98 13.27 -3.81
C ARG A 3 -11.28 12.39 -2.61
N HIS A 4 -12.44 11.76 -2.59
CA HIS A 4 -12.70 10.73 -1.60
C HIS A 4 -11.77 9.53 -1.82
N ASN A 5 -11.46 8.81 -0.73
CA ASN A 5 -10.76 7.54 -0.87
C ASN A 5 -11.58 6.59 -1.75
N ARG A 6 -10.88 5.75 -2.51
CA ARG A 6 -11.41 4.56 -3.16
C ARG A 6 -10.87 3.34 -2.46
N ASP A 7 -11.52 2.21 -2.67
CA ASP A 7 -11.09 0.93 -2.13
C ASP A 7 -10.57 0.02 -3.25
N GLY A 8 -9.62 -0.82 -2.88
CA GLY A 8 -8.98 -1.80 -3.73
C GLY A 8 -8.63 -3.03 -2.90
N GLN A 9 -8.35 -4.14 -3.58
CA GLN A 9 -8.05 -5.42 -2.94
C GLN A 9 -6.93 -6.13 -3.68
N GLY A 10 -6.31 -7.08 -2.99
CA GLY A 10 -5.45 -8.09 -3.60
C GLY A 10 -4.83 -9.02 -2.57
N ALA A 11 -4.23 -10.09 -3.08
CA ALA A 11 -3.64 -11.13 -2.25
C ALA A 11 -2.11 -11.14 -2.34
N ASP A 12 -1.45 -11.53 -1.25
CA ASP A 12 0.01 -11.68 -1.23
C ASP A 12 0.49 -13.03 -1.82
N GLN A 13 1.75 -13.38 -1.59
CA GLN A 13 2.36 -14.62 -2.06
C GLN A 13 1.81 -15.88 -1.38
N ARG A 14 1.29 -15.75 -0.16
CA ARG A 14 0.73 -16.84 0.64
C ARG A 14 -0.79 -16.95 0.51
N GLY A 15 -1.43 -15.98 -0.17
CA GLY A 15 -2.85 -15.99 -0.45
C GLY A 15 -3.70 -15.24 0.58
N TYR A 16 -3.07 -14.54 1.54
CA TYR A 16 -3.80 -13.66 2.44
C TYR A 16 -4.41 -12.49 1.66
N GLU A 17 -5.68 -12.20 1.92
CA GLU A 17 -6.43 -11.13 1.26
C GLU A 17 -6.24 -9.80 1.99
N TYR A 18 -5.99 -8.74 1.23
CA TYR A 18 -5.77 -7.40 1.76
C TYR A 18 -6.78 -6.41 1.18
N GLY A 19 -7.27 -5.51 2.02
CA GLY A 19 -7.98 -4.31 1.63
C GLY A 19 -7.06 -3.09 1.62
N VAL A 20 -7.19 -2.25 0.60
CA VAL A 20 -6.45 -0.98 0.44
C VAL A 20 -7.43 0.15 0.25
N SER A 21 -7.48 1.11 1.19
CA SER A 21 -8.20 2.37 1.02
C SER A 21 -7.21 3.46 0.64
N TYR A 22 -7.43 4.18 -0.47
CA TYR A 22 -6.43 5.06 -1.06
C TYR A 22 -7.00 6.31 -1.73
N GLN A 23 -6.18 7.35 -1.82
CA GLN A 23 -6.45 8.54 -2.63
C GLN A 23 -6.10 8.27 -4.11
N PRO A 24 -7.05 8.39 -5.06
CA PRO A 24 -6.87 7.94 -6.44
C PRO A 24 -5.86 8.75 -7.26
N ASP A 25 -5.61 10.00 -6.89
CA ASP A 25 -4.63 10.85 -7.57
C ASP A 25 -3.21 10.72 -6.97
N TRP A 26 -3.09 10.03 -5.84
CA TRP A 26 -1.82 9.84 -5.13
C TRP A 26 -1.22 8.45 -5.38
N LEU A 27 -1.97 7.40 -5.12
CA LEU A 27 -1.41 6.05 -5.07
C LEU A 27 -1.35 5.43 -6.47
N ARG A 28 -0.18 4.96 -6.91
CA ARG A 28 -0.05 4.15 -8.13
C ARG A 28 -0.22 2.67 -7.83
N LEU A 29 0.52 2.16 -6.86
CA LEU A 29 0.52 0.75 -6.51
C LEU A 29 0.98 0.53 -5.07
N VAL A 30 0.61 -0.63 -4.53
CA VAL A 30 1.11 -1.17 -3.25
C VAL A 30 1.83 -2.47 -3.57
N LYS A 31 3.06 -2.61 -3.10
CA LYS A 31 3.81 -3.87 -3.09
C LYS A 31 3.87 -4.41 -1.67
N VAL A 32 3.83 -5.73 -1.56
CA VAL A 32 4.07 -6.47 -0.33
C VAL A 32 5.32 -7.34 -0.50
N THR A 33 6.24 -7.24 0.45
CA THR A 33 7.46 -8.04 0.52
C THR A 33 7.44 -8.89 1.78
N ARG A 34 7.61 -10.20 1.62
CA ARG A 34 7.69 -11.16 2.73
C ARG A 34 8.97 -11.96 2.66
N SER A 35 9.45 -12.40 3.82
CA SER A 35 10.45 -13.45 3.90
C SER A 35 9.79 -14.80 3.64
N LEU A 36 10.36 -15.58 2.72
CA LEU A 36 10.00 -16.97 2.50
C LEU A 36 10.79 -17.86 3.48
N GLU A 37 10.29 -19.09 3.72
CA GLU A 37 10.96 -20.12 4.54
C GLU A 37 12.42 -20.39 4.11
N THR A 38 12.73 -20.15 2.84
CA THR A 38 14.09 -20.28 2.28
C THR A 38 15.05 -19.15 2.69
N GLY A 39 14.59 -18.16 3.47
CA GLY A 39 15.32 -16.94 3.84
C GLY A 39 15.37 -15.89 2.72
N ARG A 40 14.79 -16.16 1.55
CA ARG A 40 14.68 -15.18 0.46
C ARG A 40 13.51 -14.24 0.68
N GLN A 41 13.69 -12.97 0.35
CA GLN A 41 12.57 -12.04 0.24
C GLN A 41 11.87 -12.21 -1.11
N SER A 42 10.53 -12.15 -1.07
CA SER A 42 9.69 -12.15 -2.26
C SER A 42 8.81 -10.91 -2.24
N THR A 43 8.74 -10.19 -3.36
CA THR A 43 7.89 -9.01 -3.52
C THR A 43 6.80 -9.30 -4.54
N LYS A 44 5.55 -8.95 -4.21
CA LYS A 44 4.38 -9.06 -5.08
C LYS A 44 3.66 -7.71 -5.12
N THR A 45 3.12 -7.35 -6.28
CA THR A 45 2.19 -6.22 -6.35
C THR A 45 0.90 -6.64 -5.68
N LEU A 46 0.58 -6.02 -4.55
CA LEU A 46 -0.63 -6.28 -3.79
C LEU A 46 -1.82 -5.60 -4.45
N PHE A 47 -1.64 -4.33 -4.84
CA PHE A 47 -2.68 -3.53 -5.46
C PHE A 47 -2.08 -2.62 -6.52
N LYS A 48 -2.82 -2.40 -7.62
CA LYS A 48 -2.50 -1.40 -8.64
C LYS A 48 -3.74 -0.52 -8.86
N ASN A 49 -3.56 0.78 -8.73
CA ASN A 49 -4.61 1.75 -9.04
C ASN A 49 -5.00 1.60 -10.52
N PRO A 50 -6.31 1.39 -10.83
CA PRO A 50 -6.78 1.22 -12.20
C PRO A 50 -6.67 2.50 -13.05
N ALA A 51 -6.47 3.66 -12.43
CA ALA A 51 -6.21 4.90 -13.16
C ALA A 51 -4.85 4.81 -13.89
N ASP A 52 -4.81 5.32 -15.11
CA ASP A 52 -3.57 5.44 -15.90
C ASP A 52 -2.84 6.77 -15.66
N ARG A 53 -3.55 7.77 -15.14
CA ARG A 53 -3.05 9.10 -14.79
C ARG A 53 -3.89 9.72 -13.68
N ARG A 54 -3.35 10.75 -13.05
CA ARG A 54 -4.07 11.61 -12.11
C ARG A 54 -5.22 12.30 -12.86
N GLU A 55 -6.39 12.35 -12.23
CA GLU A 55 -7.53 13.15 -12.70
C GLU A 55 -7.45 14.57 -12.09
N ALA A 56 -6.80 14.72 -10.94
CA ALA A 56 -6.55 16.00 -10.27
C ALA A 56 -5.22 15.99 -9.50
N GLU A 57 -4.78 17.14 -8.98
CA GLU A 57 -3.68 17.15 -8.02
C GLU A 57 -4.06 16.44 -6.71
N PRO A 58 -3.16 15.63 -6.12
CA PRO A 58 -3.36 15.10 -4.78
C PRO A 58 -3.60 16.23 -3.77
N GLY A 59 -4.39 15.94 -2.73
CA GLY A 59 -4.46 16.87 -1.60
C GLY A 59 -3.09 17.06 -0.92
N GLU A 60 -2.92 18.18 -0.22
CA GLU A 60 -1.74 18.42 0.64
C GLU A 60 -1.54 17.31 1.68
N ARG A 61 -2.63 16.68 2.11
CA ARG A 61 -2.63 15.50 2.98
C ARG A 61 -3.39 14.36 2.33
N VAL A 62 -2.75 13.21 2.23
CA VAL A 62 -3.29 11.98 1.68
C VAL A 62 -3.22 10.87 2.72
N ARG A 63 -4.18 9.94 2.68
CA ARG A 63 -4.25 8.79 3.57
C ARG A 63 -4.34 7.51 2.75
N THR A 64 -3.54 6.52 3.13
CA THR A 64 -3.66 5.16 2.60
C THR A 64 -3.72 4.18 3.76
N ARG A 65 -4.75 3.34 3.80
CA ARG A 65 -4.94 2.29 4.81
C ARG A 65 -4.79 0.93 4.16
N VAL A 66 -4.08 0.02 4.81
CA VAL A 66 -3.93 -1.38 4.41
C VAL A 66 -4.44 -2.25 5.55
N THR A 67 -5.25 -3.26 5.21
CA THR A 67 -5.87 -4.18 6.16
C THR A 67 -5.70 -5.62 5.67
N CYS A 68 -5.48 -6.57 6.58
CA CYS A 68 -5.59 -8.00 6.36
C CYS A 68 -6.15 -8.63 7.64
N PRO A 69 -7.48 -8.86 7.72
CA PRO A 69 -8.13 -9.36 8.93
C PRO A 69 -7.58 -10.69 9.42
N ASP A 70 -7.27 -11.61 8.50
CA ASP A 70 -6.77 -12.95 8.81
C ASP A 70 -5.41 -12.91 9.54
N GLN A 71 -4.63 -11.85 9.35
CA GLN A 71 -3.35 -11.63 10.03
C GLN A 71 -3.42 -10.55 11.12
N GLY A 72 -4.62 -10.05 11.43
CA GLY A 72 -4.82 -8.94 12.38
C GLY A 72 -4.13 -7.63 11.96
N LEU A 73 -3.77 -7.50 10.68
CA LEU A 73 -3.04 -6.35 10.17
C LEU A 73 -4.02 -5.22 9.84
N ASP A 74 -3.76 -4.05 10.40
CA ASP A 74 -4.52 -2.84 10.12
C ASP A 74 -3.64 -1.62 10.40
N PHE A 75 -3.26 -0.90 9.35
CA PHE A 75 -2.51 0.35 9.49
C PHE A 75 -2.95 1.41 8.49
N GLU A 76 -2.85 2.67 8.91
CA GLU A 76 -3.03 3.84 8.05
C GLU A 76 -1.77 4.70 8.04
N VAL A 77 -1.33 5.08 6.84
CA VAL A 77 -0.29 6.08 6.62
C VAL A 77 -0.94 7.37 6.15
N ALA A 78 -0.68 8.46 6.87
CA ALA A 78 -1.01 9.81 6.44
C ALA A 78 0.27 10.54 6.03
N VAL A 79 0.33 11.01 4.78
CA VAL A 79 1.42 11.85 4.27
C VAL A 79 0.91 13.28 4.12
N THR A 80 1.62 14.24 4.71
CA THR A 80 1.40 15.67 4.45
C THR A 80 2.57 16.17 3.63
N ASP A 81 2.32 16.54 2.39
CA ASP A 81 3.33 16.91 1.39
C ASP A 81 2.81 18.06 0.52
N PRO A 82 2.88 19.31 1.00
CA PRO A 82 2.37 20.48 0.28
C PRO A 82 3.06 20.74 -1.07
N ASN A 83 4.24 20.15 -1.30
CA ASN A 83 5.02 20.34 -2.52
C ASN A 83 4.97 19.12 -3.46
N HIS A 84 4.21 18.09 -3.10
CA HIS A 84 4.01 16.86 -3.88
C HIS A 84 5.32 16.19 -4.34
N ARG A 85 6.32 16.09 -3.44
CA ARG A 85 7.66 15.52 -3.70
C ARG A 85 7.85 14.10 -3.19
N VAL A 86 6.97 13.58 -2.33
CA VAL A 86 7.10 12.21 -1.83
C VAL A 86 6.75 11.22 -2.94
N THR A 87 7.71 10.37 -3.29
CA THR A 87 7.55 9.37 -4.37
C THR A 87 7.16 8.00 -3.84
N ARG A 88 7.55 7.64 -2.61
CA ARG A 88 7.19 6.36 -1.99
C ARG A 88 7.26 6.41 -0.47
N VAL A 89 6.51 5.50 0.16
CA VAL A 89 6.60 5.20 1.60
C VAL A 89 6.82 3.70 1.77
N ARG A 90 7.70 3.32 2.70
CA ARG A 90 7.88 1.93 3.14
C ARG A 90 7.44 1.76 4.58
N VAL A 91 6.70 0.69 4.84
CA VAL A 91 6.23 0.32 6.17
C VAL A 91 6.63 -1.12 6.43
N ALA A 92 7.47 -1.34 7.43
CA ALA A 92 7.70 -2.67 7.98
C ALA A 92 6.68 -2.91 9.10
N TYR A 93 5.91 -3.98 9.00
CA TYR A 93 4.84 -4.30 9.95
C TYR A 93 5.04 -5.72 10.50
N ALA A 94 5.00 -5.87 11.82
CA ALA A 94 5.11 -7.16 12.47
C ALA A 94 3.74 -7.86 12.48
N VAL A 95 3.69 -9.08 11.97
CA VAL A 95 2.54 -9.99 12.05
C VAL A 95 2.94 -11.29 12.73
N THR A 96 1.96 -12.09 13.13
CA THR A 96 2.19 -13.46 13.58
C THR A 96 2.03 -14.40 12.39
N ASN A 97 3.00 -15.29 12.17
CA ASN A 97 2.93 -16.31 11.13
C ASN A 97 2.08 -17.52 11.57
N GLU A 98 1.98 -18.54 10.71
CA GLU A 98 1.18 -19.76 10.98
C GLU A 98 1.73 -20.58 12.16
N ASP A 99 3.03 -20.47 12.46
CA ASP A 99 3.69 -21.14 13.58
C ASP A 99 3.57 -20.36 14.91
N GLY A 100 2.92 -19.19 14.91
CA GLY A 100 2.81 -18.32 16.08
C GLY A 100 4.04 -17.44 16.34
N GLU A 101 5.00 -17.40 15.42
CA GLU A 101 6.23 -16.61 15.51
C GLU A 101 6.06 -15.22 14.86
N PRO A 102 6.83 -14.21 15.31
CA PRO A 102 6.82 -12.90 14.68
C PRO A 102 7.46 -12.94 13.28
N GLU A 103 6.75 -12.39 12.29
CA GLU A 103 7.21 -12.19 10.93
C GLU A 103 7.11 -10.71 10.56
N GLU A 104 8.12 -10.16 9.90
CA GLU A 104 8.05 -8.83 9.31
C GLU A 104 7.52 -8.90 7.87
N VAL A 105 6.50 -8.09 7.59
CA VAL A 105 5.95 -7.86 6.26
C VAL A 105 6.20 -6.40 5.88
N GLU A 106 6.90 -6.17 4.76
CA GLU A 106 7.17 -4.82 4.27
C GLU A 106 6.17 -4.43 3.18
N PHE A 107 5.58 -3.24 3.30
CA PHE A 107 4.72 -2.62 2.30
C PHE A 107 5.43 -1.44 1.67
N THR A 108 5.46 -1.40 0.34
CA THR A 108 5.89 -0.20 -0.42
C THR A 108 4.68 0.42 -1.09
N LEU A 109 4.37 1.66 -0.70
CA LEU A 109 3.34 2.51 -1.29
C LEU A 109 4.03 3.45 -2.31
N GLU A 110 3.72 3.34 -3.59
CA GLU A 110 4.36 4.16 -4.64
C GLU A 110 3.40 5.24 -5.15
N ASN A 111 3.89 6.48 -5.19
CA ASN A 111 3.27 7.65 -5.81
C ASN A 111 3.99 7.97 -7.12
N GLU A 112 3.66 7.21 -8.16
CA GLU A 112 4.22 7.37 -9.51
C GLU A 112 3.12 7.39 -10.57
N LEU A 113 1.92 7.86 -10.20
CA LEU A 113 0.84 8.05 -11.15
C LEU A 113 1.17 9.30 -12.01
N PRO A 114 1.21 9.20 -13.35
CA PRO A 114 1.50 10.35 -14.21
C PRO A 114 0.51 11.50 -13.97
N PRO A 115 0.94 12.78 -14.09
CA PRO A 115 0.05 13.93 -13.90
C PRO A 115 -1.06 13.98 -14.95
N ALA A 116 -2.12 14.75 -14.65
CA ALA A 116 -3.18 15.07 -15.60
C ALA A 116 -2.58 15.82 -16.82
N SER A 117 -3.19 15.63 -17.99
CA SER A 117 -2.82 16.35 -19.22
C SER A 117 -3.43 17.74 -19.27
#